data_AF-A0A1I1SBB2-F1
#
_entry.id   AF-A0A1I1SBB2-F1
#
_cell.length_a   1.000
_cell.length_b   1.000
_cell.length_c   1.000
_cell.angle_alpha   90.00
_cell.angle_beta   90.00
_cell.angle_gamma   90.00
#
_symmetry.space_group_name_H-M   'P 1'
#
loop_
_entity.id
_entity.type
_entity.pdbx_description
1 polymer ?
#
loop_
_entity_poly.entity_id
_entity_poly.type
_entity_poly.pdbx_seq_one_letter_code
_entity_poly.pdbx_strand_id
1 'polypeptide(L)'
;MSQETNRKRKKIFIFEIGLVLIIVLSATSATVLGFTVKKQGGTVHNSNSIPHNYECPSVNAVVAQIMDKVDMPDIRAFIAYLMELAVKKKVLIEDYQKDGTTFYRITLKDMHLISQDPLLAALFNDIGNGQTVTTEEIKNSRGKKVSQKVNRCYIDWRIKSYNEVVNQGLLAEKLIHKRNTNQTIICSLLFLSFGGALIFFFKFSEFRIIMLVVETILLFFGINALVHSNNMISFYSQKGAEITNQIRGFKHMLEDIGSFEMRDVGDLVLWEDIMPYAVTFDLAKKVLKELKIEFTTDEWQQSDFYIHEPIYNFNSKGFYESFNSSLGSACSIGGTSGDFSSGTSGGFGAGSGGGAF
;
A
#
# COMPACT_ATOMS: atom_id res chain seq x y z
N MET A 1 57.25 26.49 23.50
CA MET A 1 56.62 25.15 23.61
C MET A 1 55.29 25.16 24.39
N SER A 2 55.20 25.81 25.56
CA SER A 2 53.98 25.85 26.40
C SER A 2 52.76 26.55 25.75
N GLN A 3 52.98 27.65 25.03
CA GLN A 3 51.89 28.40 24.37
C GLN A 3 51.23 27.62 23.21
N GLU A 4 52.01 26.84 22.46
CA GLU A 4 51.49 26.05 21.33
C GLU A 4 50.65 24.86 21.82
N THR A 5 51.09 24.18 22.88
CA THR A 5 50.33 23.11 23.54
C THR A 5 49.02 23.63 24.14
N ASN A 6 49.03 24.79 24.78
CA ASN A 6 47.81 25.42 25.31
C ASN A 6 46.85 25.84 24.19
N ARG A 7 47.35 26.32 23.05
CA ARG A 7 46.51 26.65 21.89
C ARG A 7 45.88 25.41 21.26
N LYS A 8 46.61 24.29 21.17
CA LYS A 8 46.08 22.99 20.69
C LYS A 8 44.98 22.45 21.62
N ARG A 9 45.20 22.48 22.94
CA ARG A 9 44.18 22.07 23.94
C ARG A 9 42.90 22.91 23.85
N LYS A 10 43.03 24.23 23.73
CA LYS A 10 41.87 25.12 23.55
C LYS A 10 41.06 24.80 22.28
N LYS A 11 41.73 24.50 21.15
CA LYS A 11 41.05 24.14 19.90
C LYS A 11 40.27 22.83 20.02
N ILE A 12 40.86 21.82 20.66
CA ILE A 12 40.21 20.52 20.89
C ILE A 12 38.99 20.68 21.80
N PHE A 13 39.12 21.44 22.88
CA PHE A 13 38.02 21.72 23.81
C PHE A 13 36.84 22.47 23.15
N ILE A 14 37.12 23.46 22.30
CA ILE A 14 36.08 24.17 21.55
C ILE A 14 35.35 23.22 20.59
N PHE A 15 36.09 22.33 19.92
CA PHE A 15 35.52 21.33 19.03
C PHE A 15 34.62 20.33 19.79
N GLU A 16 35.05 19.87 20.96
CA GLU A 16 34.28 18.98 21.84
C GLU A 16 32.93 19.59 22.25
N ILE A 17 32.97 20.82 22.77
CA ILE A 17 31.75 21.55 23.15
C ILE A 17 30.84 21.73 21.95
N GLY A 18 31.39 22.14 20.81
CA GLY A 18 30.62 22.30 19.57
C GLY A 18 29.91 21.01 19.16
N LEU A 19 30.60 19.87 19.27
CA LEU A 19 30.05 18.57 18.89
C LEU A 19 28.94 18.11 19.85
N VAL A 20 29.12 18.27 21.16
CA VAL A 20 28.07 17.97 22.16
C VAL A 20 26.85 18.88 21.96
N LEU A 21 27.07 20.17 21.67
CA LEU A 21 25.98 21.10 21.38
C LEU A 21 25.19 20.67 20.14
N ILE A 22 25.86 20.23 19.07
CA ILE A 22 25.16 19.75 17.85
C ILE A 22 24.28 18.54 18.18
N ILE A 23 24.80 17.55 18.92
CA ILE A 23 24.05 16.35 19.33
C ILE A 23 22.80 16.77 20.12
N VAL A 24 22.99 17.51 21.20
CA VAL A 24 21.89 17.88 22.11
C VAL A 24 20.88 18.79 21.42
N LEU A 25 21.32 19.82 20.68
CA LEU A 25 20.41 20.75 20.00
C LEU A 25 19.61 20.07 18.90
N SER A 26 20.22 19.16 18.12
CA SER A 26 19.50 18.45 17.06
C SER A 26 18.45 17.49 17.64
N ALA A 27 18.79 16.67 18.64
CA ALA A 27 17.86 15.75 19.27
C ALA A 27 16.72 16.44 20.03
N THR A 28 17.04 17.51 20.78
CA THR A 28 16.01 18.29 21.49
C THR A 28 15.09 19.02 20.52
N SER A 29 15.62 19.58 19.43
CA SER A 29 14.81 20.18 18.37
C SER A 29 13.87 19.14 17.73
N ALA A 30 14.36 17.94 17.43
CA ALA A 30 13.54 16.84 16.91
C ALA A 30 12.38 16.50 17.86
N THR A 31 12.68 16.42 19.16
CA THR A 31 11.71 16.12 20.22
C THR A 31 10.65 17.21 20.35
N VAL A 32 11.07 18.49 20.39
CA VAL A 32 10.15 19.64 20.48
C VAL A 32 9.28 19.73 19.23
N LEU A 33 9.84 19.58 18.04
CA LEU A 33 9.08 19.61 16.79
C LEU A 33 8.03 18.50 16.74
N GLY A 34 8.37 17.28 17.18
CA GLY A 34 7.42 16.17 17.18
C GLY A 34 6.26 16.34 18.17
N PHE A 35 6.53 16.78 19.40
CA PHE A 35 5.49 16.95 20.43
C PHE A 35 4.67 18.24 20.31
N THR A 36 5.11 19.23 19.53
CA THR A 36 4.33 20.47 19.30
C THR A 36 3.30 20.33 18.17
N VAL A 37 3.32 19.21 17.44
CA VAL A 37 2.35 18.95 16.37
C VAL A 37 0.95 18.78 16.96
N LYS A 38 0.00 19.60 16.48
CA LYS A 38 -1.42 19.50 16.84
C LYS A 38 -2.16 18.53 15.94
N LYS A 39 -3.24 17.93 16.47
CA LYS A 39 -4.13 17.03 15.72
C LYS A 39 -4.73 17.72 14.49
N GLN A 40 -4.60 17.10 13.31
CA GLN A 40 -5.09 17.59 12.02
C GLN A 40 -5.65 16.46 11.15
N GLY A 41 -6.71 16.74 10.41
CA GLY A 41 -7.41 15.78 9.55
C GLY A 41 -8.43 14.91 10.29
N GLY A 42 -9.03 13.96 9.58
CA GLY A 42 -10.06 13.09 10.11
C GLY A 42 -9.50 11.97 11.00
N THR A 43 -10.29 11.53 11.98
CA THR A 43 -9.90 10.44 12.89
C THR A 43 -10.29 9.09 12.30
N VAL A 44 -9.30 8.23 12.10
CA VAL A 44 -9.52 6.84 11.68
C VAL A 44 -9.28 5.93 12.89
N HIS A 45 -10.20 5.00 13.11
CA HIS A 45 -10.11 4.05 14.20
C HIS A 45 -9.01 3.03 13.92
N ASN A 46 -8.46 2.46 14.99
CA ASN A 46 -7.53 1.35 14.87
C ASN A 46 -8.27 0.15 14.26
N SER A 47 -7.66 -0.51 13.29
CA SER A 47 -8.24 -1.67 12.60
C SER A 47 -8.66 -2.77 13.58
N ASN A 48 -7.93 -2.95 14.70
CA ASN A 48 -8.25 -4.01 15.68
C ASN A 48 -9.46 -3.68 16.57
N SER A 49 -9.94 -2.43 16.58
CA SER A 49 -11.03 -1.99 17.45
C SER A 49 -12.19 -1.40 16.66
N ILE A 50 -12.18 -1.55 15.33
CA ILE A 50 -13.25 -1.03 14.48
C ILE A 50 -14.40 -2.04 14.47
N PRO A 51 -15.65 -1.62 14.70
CA PRO A 51 -16.78 -2.53 14.59
C PRO A 51 -16.90 -3.05 13.15
N HIS A 52 -17.44 -4.25 13.02
CA HIS A 52 -17.81 -4.81 11.72
C HIS A 52 -18.80 -3.88 11.02
N ASN A 53 -18.57 -3.69 9.72
CA ASN A 53 -19.53 -3.03 8.85
C ASN A 53 -19.99 -4.05 7.80
N TYR A 54 -21.28 -4.36 7.78
CA TYR A 54 -21.86 -5.34 6.85
C TYR A 54 -22.30 -4.69 5.54
N GLU A 55 -22.36 -3.36 5.48
CA GLU A 55 -22.72 -2.64 4.26
C GLU A 55 -21.52 -2.50 3.32
N CYS A 56 -21.76 -2.73 2.03
CA CYS A 56 -20.76 -2.51 0.99
C CYS A 56 -20.33 -1.03 0.98
N PRO A 57 -19.01 -0.73 0.90
CA PRO A 57 -18.54 0.64 0.85
C PRO A 57 -19.17 1.45 -0.30
N SER A 58 -19.39 2.74 -0.09
CA SER A 58 -19.98 3.62 -1.12
C SER A 58 -19.03 3.95 -2.29
N VAL A 59 -17.86 3.31 -2.34
CA VAL A 59 -16.77 3.56 -3.28
C VAL A 59 -16.34 2.23 -3.87
N ASN A 60 -15.87 2.23 -5.13
CA ASN A 60 -15.41 1.00 -5.78
C ASN A 60 -14.18 0.38 -5.09
N ALA A 61 -13.85 -0.86 -5.47
CA ALA A 61 -12.78 -1.63 -4.84
C ALA A 61 -11.39 -0.98 -5.03
N VAL A 62 -11.14 -0.31 -6.15
CA VAL A 62 -9.87 0.42 -6.40
C VAL A 62 -9.70 1.55 -5.38
N VAL A 63 -10.72 2.38 -5.20
CA VAL A 63 -10.73 3.46 -4.21
C VAL A 63 -10.62 2.87 -2.80
N ALA A 64 -11.30 1.77 -2.52
CA ALA A 64 -11.22 1.10 -1.23
C ALA A 64 -9.78 0.68 -0.88
N GLN A 65 -9.02 0.15 -1.85
CA GLN A 65 -7.61 -0.21 -1.64
C GLN A 65 -6.74 1.04 -1.35
N ILE A 66 -6.93 2.11 -2.13
CA ILE A 66 -6.19 3.37 -1.97
C ILE A 66 -6.47 3.97 -0.58
N MET A 67 -7.74 3.94 -0.15
CA MET A 67 -8.17 4.49 1.14
C MET A 67 -7.79 3.61 2.33
N ASP A 68 -7.56 2.31 2.15
CA ASP A 68 -7.07 1.44 3.23
C ASP A 68 -5.55 1.60 3.42
N LYS A 69 -4.79 1.57 2.31
CA LYS A 69 -3.31 1.58 2.30
C LYS A 69 -2.69 2.98 2.30
N VAL A 70 -3.41 4.00 1.84
CA VAL A 70 -2.87 5.35 1.53
C VAL A 70 -1.71 5.27 0.54
N ASP A 71 -1.89 4.50 -0.52
CA ASP A 71 -0.87 4.27 -1.55
C ASP A 71 -1.53 4.07 -2.92
N MET A 72 -0.72 4.15 -3.98
CA MET A 72 -1.13 3.88 -5.35
C MET A 72 -1.65 2.44 -5.49
N PRO A 73 -2.78 2.21 -6.19
CA PRO A 73 -3.41 0.89 -6.29
C PRO A 73 -2.47 -0.11 -6.96
N ASP A 74 -2.47 -1.36 -6.51
CA ASP A 74 -1.61 -2.44 -7.05
C ASP A 74 -2.34 -3.30 -8.10
N ILE A 75 -1.69 -4.37 -8.57
CA ILE A 75 -2.26 -5.27 -9.59
C ILE A 75 -3.55 -5.91 -9.07
N ARG A 76 -3.70 -6.12 -7.75
CA ARG A 76 -4.90 -6.71 -7.16
C ARG A 76 -6.09 -5.75 -7.29
N ALA A 77 -5.88 -4.45 -7.13
CA ALA A 77 -6.90 -3.45 -7.44
C ALA A 77 -7.30 -3.45 -8.91
N PHE A 78 -6.34 -3.66 -9.83
CA PHE A 78 -6.68 -3.79 -11.24
C PHE A 78 -7.45 -5.08 -11.55
N ILE A 79 -7.11 -6.21 -10.90
CA ILE A 79 -7.90 -7.44 -11.00
C ILE A 79 -9.31 -7.24 -10.45
N ALA A 80 -9.46 -6.58 -9.30
CA ALA A 80 -10.76 -6.24 -8.74
C ALA A 80 -11.58 -5.36 -9.69
N TYR A 81 -10.94 -4.38 -10.35
CA TYR A 81 -11.59 -3.59 -11.40
C TYR A 81 -12.06 -4.44 -12.58
N LEU A 82 -11.25 -5.40 -13.06
CA LEU A 82 -11.68 -6.35 -14.09
C LEU A 82 -12.85 -7.23 -13.62
N MET A 83 -12.86 -7.61 -12.35
CA MET A 83 -13.98 -8.35 -11.75
C MET A 83 -15.25 -7.51 -11.71
N GLU A 84 -15.19 -6.26 -11.25
CA GLU A 84 -16.34 -5.35 -11.29
C GLU A 84 -16.90 -5.17 -12.71
N LEU A 85 -16.03 -5.12 -13.73
CA LEU A 85 -16.45 -5.07 -15.13
C LEU A 85 -17.10 -6.39 -15.59
N ALA A 86 -16.66 -7.52 -15.05
CA ALA A 86 -17.26 -8.83 -15.33
C ALA A 86 -18.65 -8.97 -14.71
N VAL A 87 -18.82 -8.58 -13.43
CA VAL A 87 -20.12 -8.54 -12.75
C VAL A 87 -21.11 -7.64 -13.50
N LYS A 88 -20.63 -6.48 -14.00
CA LYS A 88 -21.43 -5.57 -14.84
C LYS A 88 -21.64 -6.06 -16.28
N LYS A 89 -21.25 -7.31 -16.60
CA LYS A 89 -21.38 -7.97 -17.92
C LYS A 89 -20.70 -7.20 -19.06
N LYS A 90 -19.71 -6.37 -18.75
CA LYS A 90 -18.93 -5.59 -19.74
C LYS A 90 -17.69 -6.32 -20.22
N VAL A 91 -17.18 -7.25 -19.41
CA VAL A 91 -16.05 -8.13 -19.72
C VAL A 91 -16.47 -9.57 -19.44
N LEU A 92 -16.00 -10.50 -20.26
CA LEU A 92 -16.15 -11.93 -20.04
C LEU A 92 -14.77 -12.54 -19.85
N ILE A 93 -14.58 -13.38 -18.83
CA ILE A 93 -13.32 -14.04 -18.53
C ILE A 93 -13.56 -15.54 -18.51
N GLU A 94 -12.83 -16.26 -19.35
CA GLU A 94 -13.02 -17.69 -19.59
C GLU A 94 -11.67 -18.42 -19.53
N ASP A 95 -11.72 -19.70 -19.17
CA ASP A 95 -10.58 -20.59 -19.26
C ASP A 95 -10.10 -20.72 -20.72
N TYR A 96 -8.79 -20.70 -20.91
CA TYR A 96 -8.13 -20.91 -22.19
C TYR A 96 -7.01 -21.94 -22.01
N GLN A 97 -7.27 -23.18 -22.44
CA GLN A 97 -6.27 -24.25 -22.37
C GLN A 97 -5.39 -24.22 -23.62
N LYS A 98 -4.07 -24.25 -23.41
CA LYS A 98 -3.08 -24.39 -24.48
C LYS A 98 -1.91 -25.24 -24.00
N ASP A 99 -1.55 -26.26 -24.76
CA ASP A 99 -0.44 -27.18 -24.45
C ASP A 99 -0.50 -27.76 -23.03
N GLY A 100 -1.71 -28.10 -22.56
CA GLY A 100 -1.95 -28.62 -21.20
C GLY A 100 -1.79 -27.59 -20.07
N THR A 101 -1.55 -26.32 -20.40
CA THR A 101 -1.48 -25.21 -19.45
C THR A 101 -2.76 -24.37 -19.51
N THR A 102 -3.29 -24.03 -18.34
CA THR A 102 -4.46 -23.17 -18.20
C THR A 102 -4.05 -21.71 -18.18
N PHE A 103 -4.50 -20.97 -19.18
CA PHE A 103 -4.48 -19.52 -19.26
C PHE A 103 -5.92 -19.00 -19.19
N TYR A 104 -6.08 -17.68 -19.25
CA TYR A 104 -7.39 -17.05 -19.21
C TYR A 104 -7.54 -16.08 -20.36
N ARG A 105 -8.69 -16.13 -21.02
CA ARG A 105 -9.09 -15.19 -22.07
C ARG A 105 -10.04 -14.16 -21.47
N ILE A 106 -9.72 -12.91 -21.70
CA ILE A 106 -10.53 -11.76 -21.33
C ILE A 106 -11.12 -11.21 -22.64
N THR A 107 -12.44 -11.10 -22.71
CA THR A 107 -13.21 -10.67 -23.89
C THR A 107 -14.03 -9.43 -23.55
N LEU A 108 -13.89 -8.38 -24.35
CA LEU A 108 -14.74 -7.18 -24.21
C LEU A 108 -16.13 -7.44 -24.77
N LYS A 109 -17.14 -7.12 -23.96
CA LYS A 109 -18.54 -7.00 -24.40
C LYS A 109 -18.90 -5.53 -24.67
N ASP A 110 -18.30 -4.60 -23.93
CA ASP A 110 -18.45 -3.16 -24.12
C ASP A 110 -17.15 -2.55 -24.69
N MET A 111 -17.14 -2.25 -25.99
CA MET A 111 -15.97 -1.69 -26.68
C MET A 111 -15.68 -0.23 -26.25
N HIS A 112 -16.63 0.48 -25.63
CA HIS A 112 -16.40 1.84 -25.14
C HIS A 112 -15.35 1.89 -24.01
N LEU A 113 -15.11 0.76 -23.33
CA LEU A 113 -14.10 0.66 -22.28
C LEU A 113 -12.69 0.98 -22.78
N ILE A 114 -12.34 0.55 -24.01
CA ILE A 114 -11.04 0.84 -24.63
C ILE A 114 -10.86 2.36 -24.84
N SER A 115 -11.93 3.09 -25.11
CA SER A 115 -11.85 4.54 -25.33
C SER A 115 -11.67 5.33 -24.03
N GLN A 116 -12.08 4.76 -22.89
CA GLN A 116 -12.05 5.44 -21.59
C GLN A 116 -10.80 5.10 -20.77
N ASP A 117 -10.23 3.91 -20.99
CA ASP A 117 -9.11 3.39 -20.21
C ASP A 117 -7.90 3.04 -21.13
N PRO A 118 -6.85 3.88 -21.11
CA PRO A 118 -5.63 3.63 -21.89
C PRO A 118 -4.92 2.31 -21.55
N LEU A 119 -5.04 1.82 -20.31
CA LEU A 119 -4.47 0.54 -19.92
C LEU A 119 -5.24 -0.61 -20.58
N LEU A 120 -6.58 -0.57 -20.57
CA LEU A 120 -7.39 -1.54 -21.34
C LEU A 120 -7.07 -1.43 -22.83
N ALA A 121 -6.97 -0.22 -23.38
CA ALA A 121 -6.57 -0.04 -24.78
C ALA A 121 -5.23 -0.70 -25.11
N ALA A 122 -4.23 -0.55 -24.24
CA ALA A 122 -2.94 -1.17 -24.45
C ALA A 122 -2.98 -2.70 -24.36
N LEU A 123 -3.74 -3.26 -23.40
CA LEU A 123 -3.90 -4.70 -23.26
C LEU A 123 -4.65 -5.30 -24.45
N PHE A 124 -5.77 -4.71 -24.87
CA PHE A 124 -6.61 -5.29 -25.91
C PHE A 124 -6.11 -5.00 -27.33
N ASN A 125 -5.67 -3.78 -27.64
CA ASN A 125 -5.27 -3.41 -29.00
C ASN A 125 -3.80 -3.72 -29.31
N ASP A 126 -2.89 -3.56 -28.34
CA ASP A 126 -1.45 -3.73 -28.60
C ASP A 126 -0.95 -5.16 -28.29
N ILE A 127 -1.51 -5.83 -27.28
CA ILE A 127 -1.18 -7.23 -26.96
C ILE A 127 -2.18 -8.19 -27.63
N GLY A 128 -3.47 -7.94 -27.45
CA GLY A 128 -4.55 -8.75 -28.01
C GLY A 128 -4.89 -8.42 -29.46
N ASN A 129 -6.11 -8.75 -29.86
CA ASN A 129 -6.64 -8.54 -31.21
C ASN A 129 -7.67 -7.38 -31.30
N GLY A 130 -7.79 -6.56 -30.26
CA GLY A 130 -8.74 -5.47 -30.13
C GLY A 130 -10.07 -5.84 -29.46
N GLN A 131 -10.42 -7.13 -29.39
CA GLN A 131 -11.63 -7.61 -28.69
C GLN A 131 -11.31 -8.54 -27.53
N THR A 132 -10.27 -9.36 -27.67
CA THR A 132 -9.85 -10.37 -26.71
C THR A 132 -8.36 -10.26 -26.43
N VAL A 133 -7.97 -10.54 -25.20
CA VAL A 133 -6.57 -10.70 -24.77
C VAL A 133 -6.46 -11.87 -23.81
N THR A 134 -5.34 -12.59 -23.83
CA THR A 134 -5.08 -13.72 -22.94
C THR A 134 -3.96 -13.43 -21.95
N THR A 135 -3.99 -14.08 -20.79
CA THR A 135 -2.87 -14.02 -19.83
C THR A 135 -1.58 -14.58 -20.42
N GLU A 136 -1.66 -15.49 -21.38
CA GLU A 136 -0.51 -15.98 -22.16
C GLU A 136 0.13 -14.86 -22.98
N GLU A 137 -0.66 -14.15 -23.80
CA GLU A 137 -0.16 -13.07 -24.64
C GLU A 137 0.46 -11.95 -23.80
N ILE A 138 -0.16 -11.61 -22.67
CA ILE A 138 0.39 -10.63 -21.72
C ILE A 138 1.74 -11.10 -21.20
N LYS A 139 1.86 -12.35 -20.76
CA LYS A 139 3.13 -12.91 -20.28
C LYS A 139 4.21 -12.92 -21.38
N ASN A 140 3.83 -13.33 -22.59
CA ASN A 140 4.70 -13.42 -23.76
C ASN A 140 5.07 -12.04 -24.34
N SER A 141 4.43 -10.95 -23.87
CA SER A 141 4.79 -9.59 -24.24
C SER A 141 6.07 -9.10 -23.55
N ARG A 142 6.50 -9.77 -22.46
CA ARG A 142 7.65 -9.39 -21.63
C ARG A 142 8.89 -9.08 -22.48
N GLY A 143 9.51 -7.93 -22.20
CA GLY A 143 10.73 -7.48 -22.89
C GLY A 143 10.49 -6.87 -24.27
N LYS A 144 9.25 -6.85 -24.78
CA LYS A 144 8.90 -6.21 -26.05
C LYS A 144 8.51 -4.75 -25.84
N LYS A 145 8.57 -3.93 -26.91
CA LYS A 145 8.12 -2.52 -26.90
C LYS A 145 6.67 -2.36 -26.41
N VAL A 146 5.80 -3.32 -26.75
CA VAL A 146 4.41 -3.37 -26.30
C VAL A 146 4.33 -3.46 -24.77
N SER A 147 5.13 -4.32 -24.12
CA SER A 147 5.15 -4.41 -22.65
C SER A 147 5.60 -3.12 -21.97
N GLN A 148 6.50 -2.35 -22.59
CA GLN A 148 6.90 -1.02 -22.10
C GLN A 148 5.76 0.00 -22.19
N LYS A 149 4.94 -0.07 -23.25
CA LYS A 149 3.74 0.77 -23.37
C LYS A 149 2.72 0.39 -22.30
N VAL A 150 2.45 -0.91 -22.11
CA VAL A 150 1.55 -1.41 -21.07
C VAL A 150 2.01 -0.99 -19.67
N ASN A 151 3.31 -1.08 -19.39
CA ASN A 151 3.86 -0.63 -18.11
C ASN A 151 3.61 0.87 -17.86
N ARG A 152 3.84 1.71 -18.88
CA ARG A 152 3.53 3.16 -18.79
C ARG A 152 2.04 3.40 -18.55
N CYS A 153 1.17 2.77 -19.34
CA CYS A 153 -0.28 2.90 -19.15
C CYS A 153 -0.73 2.40 -17.78
N TYR A 154 -0.08 1.37 -17.23
CA TYR A 154 -0.34 0.89 -15.88
C TYR A 154 0.09 1.90 -14.81
N ILE A 155 1.29 2.48 -14.92
CA ILE A 155 1.74 3.55 -14.03
C ILE A 155 0.80 4.76 -14.11
N ASP A 156 0.41 5.18 -15.32
CA ASP A 156 -0.52 6.29 -15.53
C ASP A 156 -1.90 5.99 -14.91
N TRP A 157 -2.41 4.76 -15.05
CA TRP A 157 -3.66 4.32 -14.43
C TRP A 157 -3.59 4.39 -12.90
N ARG A 158 -2.47 3.95 -12.30
CA ARG A 158 -2.25 4.05 -10.84
C ARG A 158 -2.27 5.49 -10.36
N ILE A 159 -1.54 6.37 -11.05
CA ILE A 159 -1.46 7.81 -10.74
C ILE A 159 -2.83 8.46 -10.90
N LYS A 160 -3.54 8.19 -12.00
CA LYS A 160 -4.88 8.73 -12.27
C LYS A 160 -5.87 8.33 -11.18
N SER A 161 -5.89 7.05 -10.82
CA SER A 161 -6.80 6.51 -9.79
C SER A 161 -6.52 7.13 -8.42
N TYR A 162 -5.24 7.28 -8.04
CA TYR A 162 -4.87 7.96 -6.80
C TYR A 162 -5.27 9.44 -6.81
N ASN A 163 -4.98 10.15 -7.90
CA ASN A 163 -5.34 11.56 -8.04
C ASN A 163 -6.85 11.80 -8.04
N GLU A 164 -7.65 10.85 -8.53
CA GLU A 164 -9.10 10.92 -8.44
C GLU A 164 -9.58 10.95 -6.98
N VAL A 165 -9.00 10.10 -6.11
CA VAL A 165 -9.29 10.07 -4.67
C VAL A 165 -8.89 11.39 -3.98
N VAL A 166 -7.74 11.96 -4.37
CA VAL A 166 -7.28 13.28 -3.88
C VAL A 166 -8.23 14.39 -4.35
N ASN A 167 -8.62 14.39 -5.63
CA ASN A 167 -9.52 15.39 -6.21
C ASN A 167 -10.93 15.33 -5.63
N GLN A 168 -11.40 14.15 -5.24
CA GLN A 168 -12.65 13.97 -4.48
C GLN A 168 -12.56 14.50 -3.04
N GLY A 169 -11.37 14.95 -2.60
CA GLY A 169 -11.13 15.50 -1.27
C GLY A 169 -11.12 14.43 -0.17
N LEU A 170 -10.94 13.16 -0.50
CA LEU A 170 -10.90 12.07 0.47
C LEU A 170 -9.53 12.01 1.16
N LEU A 171 -8.46 12.10 0.37
CA LEU A 171 -7.09 12.26 0.86
C LEU A 171 -6.70 13.74 0.87
N ALA A 172 -6.12 14.18 1.99
CA ALA A 172 -5.75 15.57 2.19
C ALA A 172 -4.27 15.77 1.86
N GLU A 173 -3.94 16.02 0.59
CA GLU A 173 -2.57 16.13 0.09
C GLU A 173 -1.70 17.09 0.93
N LYS A 174 -2.25 18.24 1.35
CA LYS A 174 -1.56 19.19 2.23
C LYS A 174 -1.13 18.57 3.56
N LEU A 175 -1.97 17.70 4.15
CA LEU A 175 -1.66 17.00 5.39
C LEU A 175 -0.62 15.89 5.16
N ILE A 176 -0.73 15.15 4.06
CA ILE A 176 0.26 14.14 3.66
C ILE A 176 1.64 14.80 3.50
N HIS A 177 1.72 15.89 2.72
CA HIS A 177 2.96 16.62 2.51
C HIS A 177 3.54 17.13 3.83
N LYS A 178 2.71 17.77 4.66
CA LYS A 178 3.13 18.28 5.98
C LYS A 178 3.65 17.17 6.90
N ARG A 179 2.97 16.02 6.94
CA ARG A 179 3.41 14.85 7.69
C ARG A 179 4.78 14.36 7.20
N ASN A 180 4.94 14.19 5.89
CA ASN A 180 6.19 13.72 5.30
C ASN A 180 7.33 14.72 5.52
N THR A 181 7.07 16.02 5.40
CA THR A 181 8.04 17.09 5.72
C THR A 181 8.45 17.03 7.19
N ASN A 182 7.49 16.94 8.12
CA ASN A 182 7.78 16.83 9.55
C ASN A 182 8.60 15.58 9.87
N GLN A 183 8.22 14.43 9.32
CA GLN A 183 8.97 13.18 9.44
C GLN A 183 10.40 13.34 8.93
N THR A 184 10.57 13.93 7.74
CA THR A 184 11.89 14.14 7.13
C THR A 184 12.77 15.04 7.99
N ILE A 185 12.22 16.14 8.53
CA ILE A 185 12.96 17.05 9.41
C ILE A 185 13.34 16.35 10.72
N ILE A 186 12.41 15.65 11.38
CA ILE A 186 12.69 14.94 12.63
C ILE A 186 13.74 13.84 12.39
N CYS A 187 13.59 13.02 11.35
CA CYS A 187 14.55 11.96 11.02
C CYS A 187 15.94 12.51 10.68
N SER A 188 16.03 13.61 9.92
CA SER A 188 17.31 14.24 9.60
C SER A 188 18.01 14.81 10.83
N LEU A 189 17.25 15.37 11.78
CA LEU A 189 17.78 15.84 13.07
C LEU A 189 18.26 14.67 13.95
N LEU A 190 17.51 13.57 14.01
CA LEU A 190 17.93 12.37 14.74
C LEU A 190 19.17 11.73 14.11
N PHE A 191 19.24 11.68 12.78
CA PHE A 191 20.41 11.20 12.06
C PHE A 191 21.64 12.09 12.30
N LEU A 192 21.45 13.41 12.36
CA LEU A 192 22.51 14.36 12.70
C LEU A 192 23.00 14.15 14.14
N SER A 193 22.09 13.95 15.10
CA SER A 193 22.43 13.61 16.49
C SER A 193 23.27 12.33 16.56
N PHE A 194 22.78 11.27 15.91
CA PHE A 194 23.44 9.97 15.90
C PHE A 194 24.82 10.02 15.24
N GLY A 195 24.95 10.74 14.12
CA GLY A 195 26.24 10.95 13.44
C GLY A 195 27.23 11.70 14.34
N GLY A 196 26.77 12.72 15.07
CA GLY A 196 27.57 13.41 16.08
C GLY A 196 28.03 12.47 17.19
N ALA A 197 27.12 11.68 17.74
CA ALA A 197 27.42 10.71 18.80
C ALA A 197 28.43 9.64 18.34
N LEU A 198 28.35 9.20 17.08
CA LEU A 198 29.31 8.26 16.50
C LEU A 198 30.73 8.86 16.42
N ILE A 199 30.86 10.12 15.98
CA ILE A 199 32.14 10.82 15.96
C ILE A 199 32.68 10.99 17.39
N PHE A 200 31.82 11.33 18.35
CA PHE A 200 32.19 11.42 19.76
C PHE A 200 32.75 10.09 20.28
N PHE A 201 32.04 8.99 20.00
CA PHE A 201 32.38 7.65 20.47
C PHE A 201 33.80 7.22 20.07
N PHE A 202 34.19 7.44 18.82
CA PHE A 202 35.53 7.09 18.35
C PHE A 202 36.62 7.99 18.91
N LYS A 203 36.34 9.27 19.15
CA LYS A 203 37.35 10.24 19.62
C LYS A 203 37.60 10.23 21.13
N PHE A 204 36.58 9.93 21.95
CA PHE A 204 36.66 10.11 23.41
C PHE A 204 36.40 8.80 24.15
N SER A 205 37.46 8.12 24.60
CA SER A 205 37.37 6.84 25.33
C SER A 205 36.71 6.97 26.69
N GLU A 206 37.05 8.02 27.45
CA GLU A 206 36.68 8.16 28.86
C GLU A 206 35.17 8.39 29.07
N PHE A 207 34.49 8.96 28.08
CA PHE A 207 33.08 9.35 28.18
C PHE A 207 32.14 8.49 27.34
N ARG A 208 32.61 7.37 26.76
CA ARG A 208 31.82 6.53 25.85
C ARG A 208 30.52 6.05 26.46
N ILE A 209 30.59 5.51 27.68
CA ILE A 209 29.42 4.91 28.36
C ILE A 209 28.38 6.00 28.66
N ILE A 210 28.82 7.14 29.19
CA ILE A 210 27.93 8.27 29.52
C ILE A 210 27.22 8.76 28.25
N MET A 211 27.98 8.99 27.17
CA MET A 211 27.39 9.45 25.92
C MET A 211 26.47 8.43 25.27
N LEU A 212 26.76 7.13 25.39
CA LEU A 212 25.86 6.08 24.90
C LEU A 212 24.52 6.11 25.64
N VAL A 213 24.54 6.27 26.97
CA VAL A 213 23.32 6.40 27.79
C VAL A 213 22.54 7.66 27.39
N VAL A 214 23.22 8.81 27.27
CA VAL A 214 22.58 10.08 26.86
C VAL A 214 21.94 9.96 25.48
N GLU A 215 22.67 9.43 24.49
CA GLU A 215 22.16 9.25 23.13
C GLU A 215 20.97 8.28 23.10
N THR A 216 21.00 7.20 23.88
CA THR A 216 19.87 6.25 23.98
C THR A 216 18.61 6.94 24.49
N ILE A 217 18.74 7.79 25.51
CA ILE A 217 17.60 8.57 26.04
C ILE A 217 17.09 9.57 24.99
N LEU A 218 17.99 10.28 24.32
CA LEU A 218 17.63 11.24 23.28
C LEU A 218 16.91 10.57 22.10
N LEU A 219 17.41 9.42 21.64
CA LEU A 219 16.76 8.63 20.59
C LEU A 219 15.39 8.11 21.04
N PHE A 220 15.26 7.64 22.29
CA PHE A 220 13.98 7.21 22.83
C PHE A 220 12.94 8.34 22.76
N PHE A 221 13.27 9.54 23.25
CA PHE A 221 12.35 10.69 23.17
C PHE A 221 12.11 11.13 21.73
N GLY A 222 13.13 11.12 20.88
CA GLY A 222 13.03 11.46 19.47
C GLY A 222 12.09 10.53 18.69
N ILE A 223 12.18 9.22 18.93
CA ILE A 223 11.30 8.22 18.33
C ILE A 223 9.87 8.40 18.83
N ASN A 224 9.66 8.61 20.13
CA ASN A 224 8.33 8.88 20.68
C ASN A 224 7.71 10.17 20.09
N ALA A 225 8.51 11.22 19.92
CA ALA A 225 8.08 12.47 19.30
C ALA A 225 7.71 12.27 17.81
N LEU A 226 8.45 11.43 17.09
CA LEU A 226 8.13 11.05 15.70
C LEU A 226 6.80 10.29 15.62
N VAL A 227 6.59 9.29 16.49
CA VAL A 227 5.33 8.52 16.55
C VAL A 227 4.17 9.44 16.90
N HIS A 228 4.34 10.34 17.87
CA HIS A 228 3.33 11.33 18.24
C HIS A 228 2.95 12.23 17.07
N SER A 229 3.93 12.84 16.39
CA SER A 229 3.73 13.69 15.22
C SER A 229 2.95 12.96 14.11
N ASN A 230 3.32 11.70 13.85
CA ASN A 230 2.66 10.85 12.85
C ASN A 230 1.20 10.58 13.19
N ASN A 231 0.89 10.35 14.46
CA ASN A 231 -0.47 10.07 14.92
C ASN A 231 -1.34 11.34 14.97
N MET A 232 -0.72 12.52 15.08
CA MET A 232 -1.43 13.80 15.09
C MET A 232 -1.82 14.29 13.70
N ILE A 233 -1.07 13.94 12.64
CA ILE A 233 -1.40 14.35 11.27
C ILE A 233 -1.99 13.15 10.51
N SER A 234 -3.30 13.20 10.29
CA SER A 234 -4.01 12.22 9.47
C SER A 234 -3.78 12.45 7.99
N PHE A 235 -3.75 11.37 7.20
CA PHE A 235 -3.71 11.45 5.74
C PHE A 235 -5.08 11.82 5.15
N TYR A 236 -6.15 11.63 5.91
CA TYR A 236 -7.52 11.74 5.44
C TYR A 236 -8.14 13.09 5.79
N SER A 237 -9.02 13.57 4.92
CA SER A 237 -9.98 14.60 5.29
C SER A 237 -11.02 14.05 6.28
N GLN A 238 -11.91 14.90 6.80
CA GLN A 238 -12.99 14.43 7.67
C GLN A 238 -13.89 13.41 6.96
N LYS A 239 -14.31 13.74 5.73
CA LYS A 239 -15.09 12.84 4.86
C LYS A 239 -14.32 11.57 4.52
N GLY A 240 -13.02 11.70 4.19
CA GLY A 240 -12.17 10.56 3.89
C GLY A 240 -12.04 9.60 5.06
N ALA A 241 -11.93 10.11 6.29
CA ALA A 241 -11.82 9.28 7.48
C ALA A 241 -13.11 8.49 7.77
N GLU A 242 -14.28 9.08 7.53
CA GLU A 242 -15.57 8.38 7.65
C GLU A 242 -15.66 7.21 6.67
N ILE A 243 -15.32 7.44 5.40
CA ILE A 243 -15.30 6.40 4.36
C ILE A 243 -14.25 5.33 4.68
N THR A 244 -13.03 5.71 5.11
CA THR A 244 -12.00 4.74 5.52
C THR A 244 -12.46 3.91 6.71
N ASN A 245 -13.18 4.49 7.68
CA ASN A 245 -13.72 3.72 8.79
C ASN A 245 -14.75 2.68 8.30
N GLN A 246 -15.64 3.05 7.37
CA GLN A 246 -16.57 2.10 6.76
C GLN A 246 -15.84 0.98 6.00
N ILE A 247 -14.81 1.33 5.21
CA ILE A 247 -13.99 0.38 4.47
C ILE A 247 -13.27 -0.58 5.42
N ARG A 248 -12.66 -0.07 6.49
CA ARG A 248 -11.93 -0.90 7.46
C ARG A 248 -12.86 -1.77 8.29
N GLY A 249 -14.06 -1.28 8.63
CA GLY A 249 -15.10 -2.11 9.26
C GLY A 249 -15.58 -3.23 8.34
N PHE A 250 -15.70 -2.93 7.04
CA PHE A 250 -16.09 -3.92 6.03
C PHE A 250 -14.98 -4.96 5.80
N LYS A 251 -13.73 -4.52 5.73
CA LYS A 251 -12.57 -5.40 5.70
C LYS A 251 -12.52 -6.29 6.94
N HIS A 252 -12.76 -5.74 8.13
CA HIS A 252 -12.78 -6.51 9.37
C HIS A 252 -13.90 -7.57 9.36
N MET A 253 -15.07 -7.26 8.78
CA MET A 253 -16.14 -8.24 8.55
C MET A 253 -15.69 -9.38 7.63
N LEU A 254 -14.99 -9.06 6.53
CA LEU A 254 -14.43 -10.08 5.64
C LEU A 254 -13.29 -10.88 6.29
N GLU A 255 -12.51 -10.27 7.18
CA GLU A 255 -11.47 -10.93 7.97
C GLU A 255 -12.06 -11.96 8.93
N ASP A 256 -13.24 -11.70 9.49
CA ASP A 256 -13.95 -12.59 10.41
C ASP A 256 -14.97 -13.51 9.73
N ILE A 257 -14.93 -13.61 8.39
CA ILE A 257 -15.84 -14.49 7.65
C ILE A 257 -15.74 -15.94 8.11
N GLY A 258 -16.91 -16.59 8.25
CA GLY A 258 -17.08 -17.92 8.85
C GLY A 258 -17.37 -17.91 10.36
N SER A 259 -17.30 -16.75 11.02
CA SER A 259 -17.77 -16.60 12.41
C SER A 259 -19.27 -16.28 12.54
N PHE A 260 -19.90 -15.92 11.44
CA PHE A 260 -21.33 -15.65 11.28
C PHE A 260 -21.83 -16.32 10.01
N GLU A 261 -23.15 -16.51 9.89
CA GLU A 261 -23.78 -17.06 8.70
C GLU A 261 -23.71 -16.02 7.56
N MET A 262 -23.03 -16.33 6.46
CA MET A 262 -22.93 -15.45 5.29
C MET A 262 -24.29 -15.19 4.63
N ARG A 263 -25.27 -16.08 4.82
CA ARG A 263 -26.67 -15.86 4.42
C ARG A 263 -27.29 -14.64 5.10
N ASP A 264 -26.86 -14.31 6.32
CA ASP A 264 -27.34 -13.12 7.03
C ASP A 264 -26.79 -11.82 6.43
N VAL A 265 -25.64 -11.90 5.75
CA VAL A 265 -25.03 -10.74 5.07
C VAL A 265 -25.68 -10.51 3.71
N GLY A 266 -25.96 -11.58 2.95
CA GLY A 266 -26.67 -11.49 1.69
C GLY A 266 -26.68 -12.77 0.88
N ASP A 267 -27.40 -12.72 -0.23
CA ASP A 267 -27.46 -13.81 -1.20
C ASP A 267 -26.18 -13.87 -2.07
N LEU A 268 -26.07 -14.93 -2.89
CA LEU A 268 -24.96 -15.08 -3.83
C LEU A 268 -24.83 -13.90 -4.81
N VAL A 269 -25.91 -13.16 -5.09
CA VAL A 269 -25.83 -11.97 -5.95
C VAL A 269 -25.06 -10.86 -5.26
N LEU A 270 -25.35 -10.58 -3.98
CA LEU A 270 -24.59 -9.60 -3.21
C LEU A 270 -23.12 -10.00 -3.06
N TRP A 271 -22.84 -11.28 -2.86
CA TRP A 271 -21.46 -11.75 -2.74
C TRP A 271 -20.65 -11.54 -4.01
N GLU A 272 -21.30 -11.53 -5.19
CA GLU A 272 -20.64 -11.25 -6.46
C GLU A 272 -20.08 -9.82 -6.48
N ASP A 273 -20.86 -8.85 -5.96
CA ASP A 273 -20.46 -7.46 -5.79
C ASP A 273 -19.40 -7.26 -4.69
N ILE A 274 -19.36 -8.14 -3.68
CA ILE A 274 -18.41 -8.08 -2.55
C ILE A 274 -17.03 -8.64 -2.95
N MET A 275 -16.98 -9.63 -3.84
CA MET A 275 -15.73 -10.32 -4.18
C MET A 275 -14.60 -9.43 -4.71
N PRO A 276 -14.84 -8.41 -5.56
CA PRO A 276 -13.82 -7.44 -5.94
C PRO A 276 -13.12 -6.79 -4.73
N TYR A 277 -13.88 -6.40 -3.70
CA TYR A 277 -13.31 -5.85 -2.46
C TYR A 277 -12.46 -6.88 -1.73
N ALA A 278 -12.94 -8.12 -1.62
CA ALA A 278 -12.19 -9.21 -1.02
C ALA A 278 -10.85 -9.46 -1.75
N VAL A 279 -10.80 -9.27 -3.07
CA VAL A 279 -9.53 -9.34 -3.84
C VAL A 279 -8.60 -8.19 -3.47
N THR A 280 -9.11 -6.97 -3.35
CA THR A 280 -8.27 -5.82 -2.99
C THR A 280 -7.67 -5.91 -1.59
N PHE A 281 -8.37 -6.55 -0.65
CA PHE A 281 -7.92 -6.79 0.73
C PHE A 281 -7.14 -8.09 0.91
N ASP A 282 -6.93 -8.89 -0.14
CA ASP A 282 -6.25 -10.21 -0.06
C ASP A 282 -7.02 -11.28 0.75
N LEU A 283 -8.35 -11.16 0.79
CA LEU A 283 -9.24 -12.05 1.54
C LEU A 283 -10.09 -12.96 0.64
N ALA A 284 -10.07 -12.75 -0.69
CA ALA A 284 -10.93 -13.46 -1.64
C ALA A 284 -10.87 -14.99 -1.54
N LYS A 285 -9.68 -15.56 -1.32
CA LYS A 285 -9.53 -17.01 -1.15
C LYS A 285 -10.27 -17.52 0.11
N LYS A 286 -10.23 -16.76 1.20
CA LYS A 286 -10.93 -17.09 2.44
C LYS A 286 -12.44 -16.98 2.23
N VAL A 287 -12.90 -15.83 1.73
CA VAL A 287 -14.32 -15.54 1.46
C VAL A 287 -14.93 -16.63 0.58
N LEU A 288 -14.30 -16.93 -0.57
CA LEU A 288 -14.83 -17.93 -1.49
C LEU A 288 -14.90 -19.34 -0.88
N LYS A 289 -13.90 -19.71 -0.07
CA LYS A 289 -13.89 -21.02 0.59
C LYS A 289 -15.11 -21.16 1.50
N GLU A 290 -15.38 -20.14 2.30
CA GLU A 290 -16.49 -20.18 3.25
C GLU A 290 -17.85 -20.10 2.52
N LEU A 291 -17.98 -19.31 1.44
CA LEU A 291 -19.18 -19.32 0.60
C LEU A 291 -19.49 -20.72 0.05
N LYS A 292 -18.47 -21.48 -0.37
CA LYS A 292 -18.63 -22.85 -0.90
C LYS A 292 -19.07 -23.85 0.15
N ILE A 293 -18.84 -23.56 1.43
CA ILE A 293 -19.29 -24.39 2.55
C ILE A 293 -20.75 -24.07 2.86
N GLU A 294 -21.13 -22.80 2.77
CA GLU A 294 -22.45 -22.35 3.23
C GLU A 294 -23.55 -22.56 2.19
N PHE A 295 -23.30 -22.27 0.91
CA PHE A 295 -24.29 -22.38 -0.17
C PHE A 295 -24.26 -23.77 -0.85
N THR A 296 -25.44 -24.28 -1.22
CA THR A 296 -25.57 -25.62 -1.84
C THR A 296 -25.11 -25.63 -3.29
N THR A 297 -24.68 -26.81 -3.80
CA THR A 297 -24.21 -26.95 -5.19
C THR A 297 -25.23 -26.48 -6.22
N ASP A 298 -26.53 -26.66 -5.97
CA ASP A 298 -27.60 -26.25 -6.88
C ASP A 298 -27.75 -24.71 -6.92
N GLU A 299 -27.67 -24.03 -5.76
CA GLU A 299 -27.67 -22.56 -5.67
C GLU A 299 -26.44 -21.97 -6.37
N TRP A 300 -25.28 -22.59 -6.17
CA TRP A 300 -24.05 -22.21 -6.87
C TRP A 300 -24.22 -22.32 -8.39
N GLN A 301 -24.70 -23.47 -8.89
CA GLN A 301 -24.88 -23.69 -10.34
C GLN A 301 -25.88 -22.74 -11.00
N GLN A 302 -26.87 -22.26 -10.24
CA GLN A 302 -27.88 -21.31 -10.74
C GLN A 302 -27.44 -19.85 -10.63
N SER A 303 -26.34 -19.57 -9.93
CA SER A 303 -25.82 -18.21 -9.71
C SER A 303 -24.85 -17.76 -10.81
N ASP A 304 -24.73 -16.45 -11.00
CA ASP A 304 -23.76 -15.82 -11.91
C ASP A 304 -22.30 -16.16 -11.48
N PHE A 305 -22.06 -16.54 -10.21
CA PHE A 305 -20.79 -17.09 -9.74
C PHE A 305 -20.32 -18.33 -10.50
N TYR A 306 -21.24 -19.21 -10.91
CA TYR A 306 -20.90 -20.41 -11.67
C TYR A 306 -20.56 -20.07 -13.12
N ILE A 307 -21.29 -19.13 -13.73
CA ILE A 307 -20.97 -18.59 -15.06
C ILE A 307 -19.58 -17.94 -15.07
N HIS A 308 -19.20 -17.32 -13.95
CA HIS A 308 -17.92 -16.66 -13.73
C HIS A 308 -16.92 -17.50 -12.93
N GLU A 309 -17.10 -18.82 -12.84
CA GLU A 309 -16.21 -19.72 -12.06
C GLU A 309 -14.71 -19.53 -12.39
N PRO A 310 -14.29 -19.33 -13.66
CA PRO A 310 -12.89 -19.06 -14.00
C PRO A 310 -12.28 -17.87 -13.23
N ILE A 311 -13.07 -16.81 -13.01
CA ILE A 311 -12.67 -15.58 -12.30
C ILE A 311 -12.48 -15.85 -10.82
N TYR A 312 -13.38 -16.66 -10.26
CA TYR A 312 -13.39 -17.01 -8.85
C TYR A 312 -12.49 -18.21 -8.53
N ASN A 313 -11.59 -18.61 -9.42
CA ASN A 313 -10.56 -19.58 -9.07
C ASN A 313 -9.35 -18.85 -8.45
N PHE A 314 -9.19 -18.97 -7.13
CA PHE A 314 -8.03 -18.43 -6.37
C PHE A 314 -6.97 -19.49 -6.02
N ASN A 315 -6.97 -20.63 -6.72
CA ASN A 315 -5.88 -21.59 -6.62
C ASN A 315 -4.65 -21.12 -7.40
N SER A 316 -3.52 -21.82 -7.28
CA SER A 316 -2.26 -21.47 -7.96
C SER A 316 -2.33 -21.43 -9.49
N LYS A 317 -3.37 -22.03 -10.08
CA LYS A 317 -3.65 -22.01 -11.52
C LYS A 317 -4.80 -21.08 -11.91
N GLY A 318 -5.38 -20.40 -10.93
CA GLY A 318 -6.55 -19.56 -11.06
C GLY A 318 -6.32 -18.27 -11.83
N PHE A 319 -7.41 -17.57 -12.21
CA PHE A 319 -7.33 -16.33 -12.98
C PHE A 319 -6.49 -15.27 -12.25
N TYR A 320 -6.74 -15.09 -10.94
CA TYR A 320 -6.02 -14.12 -10.13
C TYR A 320 -4.49 -14.31 -10.20
N GLU A 321 -4.00 -15.53 -9.96
CA GLU A 321 -2.57 -15.83 -9.97
C GLU A 321 -1.98 -15.75 -11.39
N SER A 322 -2.71 -16.25 -12.39
CA SER A 322 -2.30 -16.19 -13.79
C SER A 322 -2.16 -14.74 -14.27
N PHE A 323 -3.16 -13.91 -14.02
CA PHE A 323 -3.16 -12.52 -14.42
C PHE A 323 -2.13 -11.68 -13.64
N ASN A 324 -2.06 -11.86 -12.31
CA ASN A 324 -1.07 -11.18 -11.47
C ASN A 324 0.37 -11.49 -11.94
N SER A 325 0.66 -12.76 -12.23
CA SER A 325 1.96 -13.18 -12.75
C SER A 325 2.24 -12.62 -14.15
N SER A 326 1.25 -12.67 -15.05
CA SER A 326 1.41 -12.20 -16.44
C SER A 326 1.60 -10.69 -16.52
N LEU A 327 0.73 -9.91 -15.86
CA LEU A 327 0.85 -8.45 -15.86
C LEU A 327 2.10 -8.00 -15.08
N GLY A 328 2.39 -8.63 -13.94
CA GLY A 328 3.62 -8.41 -13.19
C GLY A 328 4.86 -8.67 -14.06
N SER A 329 4.85 -9.76 -14.84
CA SER A 329 5.94 -10.09 -15.78
C SER A 329 6.07 -9.06 -16.89
N ALA A 330 4.96 -8.61 -17.49
CA ALA A 330 4.95 -7.60 -18.55
C ALA A 330 5.44 -6.22 -18.05
N CYS A 331 5.07 -5.85 -16.83
CA CYS A 331 5.50 -4.62 -16.18
C CYS A 331 6.91 -4.70 -15.58
N SER A 332 7.42 -5.90 -15.30
CA SER A 332 8.79 -6.12 -14.81
C SER A 332 9.83 -5.95 -15.93
N ILE A 333 10.17 -4.70 -16.24
CA ILE A 333 11.33 -4.42 -17.07
C ILE A 333 12.58 -4.60 -16.20
N GLY A 334 13.33 -5.66 -16.46
CA GLY A 334 14.71 -5.76 -16.01
C GLY A 334 15.53 -4.61 -16.58
N GLY A 335 16.10 -3.80 -15.68
CA GLY A 335 17.17 -2.84 -15.98
C GLY A 335 16.80 -1.68 -16.92
N THR A 336 16.94 -0.46 -16.40
CA THR A 336 17.13 0.81 -17.14
C THR A 336 15.86 1.57 -17.56
N SER A 337 15.33 2.37 -16.65
CA SER A 337 15.10 3.82 -16.83
C SER A 337 14.81 4.42 -15.45
N GLY A 338 15.54 5.47 -15.10
CA GLY A 338 15.62 5.98 -13.74
C GLY A 338 14.30 6.52 -13.19
N ASP A 339 13.79 5.85 -12.18
CA ASP A 339 12.87 6.42 -11.21
C ASP A 339 13.69 7.21 -10.18
N PHE A 340 14.00 8.46 -10.52
CA PHE A 340 14.25 9.48 -9.50
C PHE A 340 12.90 9.92 -8.93
N SER A 341 12.25 9.04 -8.15
CA SER A 341 11.37 9.49 -7.10
C SER A 341 12.24 9.85 -5.90
N SER A 342 12.54 11.14 -5.81
CA SER A 342 12.91 11.77 -4.56
C SER A 342 11.81 11.45 -3.54
N GLY A 343 12.13 10.56 -2.59
CA GLY A 343 11.16 10.05 -1.61
C GLY A 343 11.77 9.06 -0.61
N THR A 344 12.76 9.53 0.15
CA THR A 344 12.93 9.26 1.59
C THR A 344 12.71 7.82 2.11
N SER A 345 13.83 7.10 2.25
CA SER A 345 14.27 6.32 3.41
C SER A 345 13.31 5.34 4.13
N GLY A 346 13.79 4.10 4.27
CA GLY A 346 13.79 3.42 5.58
C GLY A 346 12.65 2.43 5.85
N GLY A 347 12.64 1.31 5.13
CA GLY A 347 11.94 0.11 5.57
C GLY A 347 12.68 -0.57 6.72
N PHE A 348 12.45 -0.12 7.95
CA PHE A 348 12.72 -0.95 9.14
C PHE A 348 11.46 -1.77 9.43
N GLY A 349 11.53 -3.06 9.11
CA GLY A 349 10.59 -4.04 9.62
C GLY A 349 10.83 -4.26 11.10
N ALA A 350 9.93 -3.74 11.94
CA ALA A 350 9.80 -4.14 13.33
C ALA A 350 8.59 -5.07 13.44
N GLY A 351 8.85 -6.38 13.28
CA GLY A 351 7.93 -7.41 13.72
C GLY A 351 7.91 -7.42 15.25
N SER A 352 6.85 -6.89 15.85
CA SER A 352 6.54 -7.13 17.26
C SER A 352 5.65 -8.35 17.34
N GLY A 353 6.28 -9.52 17.46
CA GLY A 353 5.63 -10.73 17.94
C GLY A 353 5.81 -10.78 19.45
N GLY A 354 4.75 -10.47 20.18
CA GLY A 354 4.65 -10.79 21.61
C GLY A 354 4.41 -12.28 21.80
N GLY A 355 5.07 -12.88 22.79
CA GLY A 355 4.77 -14.24 23.25
C GLY A 355 5.87 -14.82 24.13
N ALA A 356 5.53 -15.04 25.41
CA ALA A 356 6.23 -15.84 26.43
C ALA A 356 7.60 -15.30 26.88
N PHE A 357 7.87 -14.99 28.16
CA PHE A 357 7.40 -15.52 29.44
C PHE A 357 7.39 -14.42 30.51
#